data_AF-V7I6C3-F1
#
_entry.id   AF-V7I6C3-F1
#
_cell.length_a   1.000
_cell.length_b   1.000
_cell.length_c   1.000
_cell.angle_alpha   90.00
_cell.angle_beta   90.00
_cell.angle_gamma   90.00
#
_symmetry.space_group_name_H-M   'P 1'
#
loop_
_entity.id
_entity.type
_entity.pdbx_description
1 polymer ?
#
loop_
_entity_poly.entity_id
_entity_poly.type
_entity_poly.pdbx_seq_one_letter_code
_entity_poly.pdbx_strand_id
1 'polypeptide(L)' 'MSRRKWTRLEIEAFRKKHGQGFYYNKEDSNILVPKSFGIGRTFNWANPVSWVVMAVLIGFIIYSLATR' A
#
# COMPACT_ATOMS: atom_id res chain seq x y z
N MET A 1 -13.01 -14.82 4.42
CA MET A 1 -11.95 -14.62 5.42
C MET A 1 -11.96 -13.16 5.86
N SER A 2 -11.94 -12.90 7.18
CA SER A 2 -11.76 -11.54 7.70
C SER A 2 -10.38 -11.01 7.32
N ARG A 3 -10.30 -9.79 6.79
CA ARG A 3 -9.00 -9.16 6.47
C ARG A 3 -8.27 -8.91 7.79
N ARG A 4 -7.08 -9.50 7.96
CA ARG A 4 -6.20 -9.24 9.12
C ARG A 4 -4.90 -8.62 8.65
N LYS A 5 -4.14 -8.03 9.58
CA LYS A 5 -2.80 -7.53 9.26
C LYS A 5 -1.86 -8.72 9.08
N TRP A 6 -1.17 -8.75 7.95
CA TRP A 6 -0.14 -9.75 7.69
C TRP A 6 1.20 -9.31 8.28
N THR A 7 2.00 -10.29 8.67
CA THR A 7 3.37 -10.12 9.14
C THR A 7 4.33 -9.90 7.96
N ARG A 8 5.56 -9.47 8.24
CA ARG A 8 6.59 -9.27 7.21
C ARG A 8 6.90 -10.56 6.45
N LEU A 9 7.00 -11.68 7.17
CA LEU A 9 7.27 -12.99 6.58
C LEU A 9 6.16 -13.42 5.61
N GLU A 10 4.90 -13.17 5.96
CA GLU A 10 3.75 -13.47 5.09
C GLU A 10 3.72 -12.57 3.86
N ILE A 11 4.05 -11.28 4.02
CA ILE A 11 4.18 -10.33 2.91
C ILE A 11 5.29 -10.76 1.95
N GLU A 12 6.44 -11.20 2.47
CA GLU A 12 7.57 -11.68 1.67
C GLU A 12 7.25 -12.99 0.95
N ALA A 13 6.60 -13.95 1.64
CA ALA A 13 6.12 -15.18 1.03
C ALA A 13 5.12 -14.90 -0.10
N PHE A 14 4.19 -13.96 0.10
CA PHE A 14 3.25 -13.53 -0.92
C PHE A 14 3.98 -12.98 -2.16
N ARG A 15 4.97 -12.10 -1.96
CA ARG A 15 5.78 -11.53 -3.06
C ARG A 15 6.60 -12.56 -3.79
N LYS A 16 7.19 -13.53 -3.08
CA LYS A 16 7.93 -14.62 -3.71
C LYS A 16 7.05 -15.41 -4.69
N LYS A 17 5.76 -15.54 -4.38
CA LYS A 17 4.78 -16.26 -5.21
C LYS A 17 4.16 -15.40 -6.32
N HIS A 18 3.89 -14.13 -6.08
CA HIS A 18 3.11 -13.27 -7.00
C HIS A 18 3.92 -12.16 -7.69
N GLY A 19 5.21 -12.03 -7.36
CA GLY A 19 6.12 -11.02 -7.90
C GLY A 19 6.39 -9.85 -6.94
N GLN A 20 7.42 -9.06 -7.30
CA GLN A 20 7.98 -8.00 -6.45
C GLN A 20 7.61 -6.57 -6.88
N GLY A 21 6.73 -6.40 -7.87
CA GLY A 21 6.27 -5.09 -8.35
C GLY A 21 5.34 -4.39 -7.36
N PHE A 22 4.11 -4.11 -7.78
CA PHE A 22 3.08 -3.54 -6.89
C PHE A 22 2.56 -4.58 -5.91
N TYR A 23 2.38 -4.19 -4.64
CA TYR A 23 1.76 -5.06 -3.64
C TYR A 23 0.25 -4.93 -3.71
N TYR A 24 -0.43 -6.03 -4.05
CA TYR A 24 -1.88 -6.11 -4.20
C TYR A 24 -2.39 -7.40 -3.53
N ASN A 25 -2.75 -7.32 -2.25
CA ASN A 25 -3.26 -8.48 -1.50
C ASN A 25 -4.58 -8.14 -0.78
N LYS A 26 -5.69 -8.74 -1.22
CA LYS A 26 -7.04 -8.52 -0.65
C LYS A 26 -7.20 -9.12 0.75
N GLU A 27 -6.37 -10.09 1.12
CA GLU A 27 -6.41 -10.78 2.42
C GLU A 27 -5.61 -10.05 3.50
N ASP A 28 -4.64 -9.23 3.08
CA ASP A 28 -3.86 -8.37 3.97
C ASP A 28 -4.57 -7.04 4.23
N SER A 29 -4.92 -6.77 5.48
CA SER A 29 -5.54 -5.51 5.90
C SER A 29 -4.54 -4.37 6.15
N ASN A 30 -3.23 -4.59 5.97
CA ASN A 30 -2.25 -3.50 6.02
C ASN A 30 -2.55 -2.47 4.92
N ILE A 31 -2.43 -1.18 5.26
CA ILE A 31 -2.48 -0.07 4.29
C ILE A 31 -1.11 0.12 3.65
N LEU A 32 -0.06 0.04 4.47
CA LEU A 32 1.33 0.20 4.05
C LEU A 32 2.13 -1.05 4.43
N VAL A 33 2.98 -1.50 3.52
CA VAL A 33 3.87 -2.66 3.71
C VAL A 33 5.31 -2.24 3.39
N PRO A 34 6.35 -2.94 3.89
CA PRO A 34 7.73 -2.67 3.48
C PRO A 34 7.87 -2.74 1.96
N LYS A 35 8.69 -1.90 1.33
CA LYS A 35 9.00 -2.05 -0.11
C LYS A 35 9.67 -3.40 -0.39
N SER A 36 9.54 -3.91 -1.61
CA SER A 36 10.24 -5.12 -2.06
C SER A 36 11.73 -4.89 -2.18
N PHE A 37 12.12 -3.69 -2.64
CA PHE A 37 13.51 -3.27 -2.79
C PHE A 37 13.80 -2.00 -1.99
N GLY A 38 14.95 -1.97 -1.31
CA GLY A 38 15.44 -0.82 -0.57
C GLY A 38 14.68 -0.52 0.72
N ILE A 39 14.82 0.72 1.19
CA ILE A 39 14.24 1.20 2.46
C ILE A 39 12.92 1.92 2.18
N GLY A 40 11.94 1.71 3.06
CA GLY A 40 10.68 2.44 3.07
C GLY A 40 9.45 1.54 2.93
N ARG A 41 8.30 2.17 2.69
CA ARG A 41 7.00 1.50 2.59
C ARG A 41 6.31 1.80 1.26
N THR A 42 5.38 0.94 0.89
CA THR A 42 4.50 1.08 -0.26
C THR A 42 3.08 0.74 0.15
N PHE A 43 2.08 1.22 -0.59
CA PHE A 43 0.69 0.90 -0.33
C PHE A 43 0.36 -0.55 -0.69
N ASN A 44 -0.56 -1.15 0.06
CA ASN A 44 -1.32 -2.28 -0.42
C ASN A 44 -2.47 -1.75 -1.28
N TRP A 45 -2.33 -1.88 -2.60
CA TRP A 45 -3.28 -1.34 -3.57
C TRP A 45 -4.62 -2.10 -3.63
N ALA A 46 -4.71 -3.25 -2.96
CA ALA A 46 -5.97 -3.96 -2.75
C ALA A 46 -6.79 -3.42 -1.57
N ASN A 47 -6.22 -2.55 -0.73
CA ASN A 47 -6.90 -1.96 0.41
C ASN A 47 -7.57 -0.62 0.01
N PRO A 48 -8.90 -0.48 0.13
CA PRO A 48 -9.60 0.76 -0.21
C PRO A 48 -9.08 1.99 0.54
N VAL A 49 -8.60 1.81 1.78
CA VAL A 49 -8.07 2.93 2.58
C VAL A 49 -6.77 3.46 1.99
N SER A 50 -5.96 2.63 1.31
CA SER A 50 -4.78 3.10 0.58
C SER A 50 -5.13 4.12 -0.49
N TRP A 51 -6.24 3.91 -1.20
CA TRP A 51 -6.72 4.83 -2.23
C TRP A 51 -7.27 6.12 -1.64
N VAL A 52 -7.96 6.06 -0.50
CA VAL A 52 -8.40 7.26 0.23
C VAL A 52 -7.19 8.10 0.66
N VAL A 53 -6.17 7.48 1.25
CA VAL A 53 -4.94 8.18 1.64
C VAL A 53 -4.25 8.79 0.42
N MET A 54 -4.15 8.05 -0.69
CA MET A 54 -3.55 8.58 -1.92
C MET A 54 -4.34 9.77 -2.50
N ALA A 55 -5.67 9.68 -2.52
CA ALA A 55 -6.54 10.76 -2.99
C ALA A 55 -6.40 12.03 -2.14
N VAL A 56 -6.30 11.90 -0.81
CA VAL A 56 -6.06 13.02 0.10
C VAL A 56 -4.72 13.69 -0.17
N LEU A 57 -3.65 12.90 -0.36
CA LEU A 57 -2.32 13.44 -0.68
C LEU A 57 -2.30 14.19 -2.00
N ILE A 58 -2.89 13.61 -3.05
CA ILE A 58 -3.00 14.25 -4.37
C ILE A 58 -3.86 15.52 -4.27
N GLY A 59 -5.02 15.44 -3.62
CA GLY A 59 -5.92 16.58 -3.43
C GLY A 59 -5.26 17.74 -2.68
N PHE A 60 -4.47 17.43 -1.64
CA PHE A 60 -3.69 18.45 -0.91
C PHE A 60 -2.66 19.14 -1.81
N ILE A 61 -1.93 18.38 -2.64
CA ILE A 61 -0.98 18.95 -3.59
C ILE A 61 -1.71 19.86 -4.59
N ILE A 62 -2.81 19.38 -5.19
CA ILE A 62 -3.61 20.17 -6.14
C ILE A 62 -4.12 21.46 -5.50
N TYR A 63 -4.71 21.36 -4.30
CA TYR A 63 -5.19 22.52 -3.55
C TYR A 63 -4.05 23.51 -3.29
N SER A 64 -2.91 23.02 -2.79
CA SER A 64 -1.75 23.87 -2.52
C SER A 64 -1.20 24.56 -3.77
N LEU A 65 -1.33 23.96 -4.95
CA LEU A 65 -0.89 24.57 -6.21
C LEU A 65 -1.93 25.56 -6.75
N ALA A 66 -3.22 25.32 -6.52
CA ALA A 66 -4.31 26.17 -6.99
C ALA A 66 -4.51 27.45 -6.15
N THR A 67 -4.04 27.46 -4.89
CA THR A 67 -4.16 28.62 -3.98
C THR A 67 -2.86 29.41 -3.83
N ARG A 68 -1.84 29.13 -4.66
CA ARG A 68 -0.63 29.94 -4.78
C ARG A 68 -0.82 30.99 -5.87
#